data_AF-A0A540LGK0-F1
#
_entry.id   AF-A0A540LGK0-F1
#
_cell.length_a   1.000
_cell.length_b   1.000
_cell.length_c   1.000
_cell.angle_alpha   90.00
_cell.angle_beta   90.00
_cell.angle_gamma   90.00
#
_symmetry.space_group_name_H-M   'P 1'
#
loop_
_entity.id
_entity.type
_entity.pdbx_description
1 polymer ?
#
loop_
_entity_poly.entity_id
_entity_poly.type
_entity_poly.pdbx_seq_one_letter_code
_entity_poly.pdbx_strand_id
1 'polypeptide(L)'
;MANKKNNKLGPNAVAMKHQVPLKPNPFETIWSPRKFDMLGKKRKGEKRRVGLSRSRAIEKRKNTLLKEYEQSNKASVFVDKRIGEHNDELNEFDKAIRRAQREHRVSSFSEFLPIVWGQLCFLFGSQENIGK
;
A
#
# COMPACT_ATOMS: atom_id res chain seq x y z
N MET A 1 23.36 17.66 -18.94
CA MET A 1 22.50 18.63 -18.24
C MET A 1 22.84 18.59 -16.75
N ALA A 2 23.39 19.68 -16.21
CA ALA A 2 23.98 19.72 -14.87
C ALA A 2 22.92 19.74 -13.76
N ASN A 3 23.09 18.88 -12.76
CA ASN A 3 22.20 18.73 -11.61
C ASN A 3 22.57 19.77 -10.52
N LYS A 4 21.74 20.81 -10.34
CA LYS A 4 21.97 21.88 -9.36
C LYS A 4 21.40 21.49 -7.99
N LYS A 5 22.27 21.00 -7.10
CA LYS A 5 21.95 20.76 -5.68
C LYS A 5 21.83 22.09 -4.94
N ASN A 6 20.61 22.48 -4.55
CA ASN A 6 20.37 23.64 -3.69
C ASN A 6 20.29 23.19 -2.22
N ASN A 7 21.42 23.14 -1.53
CA ASN A 7 21.45 22.99 -0.08
C ASN A 7 21.27 24.37 0.58
N LYS A 8 20.06 24.67 1.05
CA LYS A 8 19.82 25.79 1.97
C LYS A 8 19.57 25.23 3.36
N LEU A 9 20.63 24.98 4.12
CA LEU A 9 20.56 24.73 5.56
C LEU A 9 20.81 26.07 6.27
N GLY A 10 19.73 26.85 6.44
CA GLY A 10 19.72 27.98 7.36
C GLY A 10 19.45 27.50 8.80
N PRO A 11 19.86 28.25 9.84
CA PRO A 11 19.80 27.78 11.21
C PRO A 11 18.36 27.74 11.73
N ASN A 12 17.72 26.58 11.65
CA ASN A 12 16.43 26.27 12.30
C ASN A 12 16.56 26.05 13.82
N ALA A 13 17.62 26.57 14.46
CA ALA A 13 18.00 26.22 15.83
C ALA A 13 17.64 27.27 16.91
N VAL A 14 17.08 28.43 16.56
CA VAL A 14 16.83 29.53 17.54
C VAL A 14 15.35 29.91 17.70
N ALA A 15 14.42 29.20 17.06
CA ALA A 15 12.99 29.42 17.26
C ALA A 15 12.30 28.22 17.90
N MET A 16 12.79 27.77 19.06
CA MET A 16 11.97 27.01 20.02
C MET A 16 10.93 27.96 20.65
N LYS A 17 10.07 28.58 19.83
CA LYS A 17 8.82 29.15 20.31
C LYS A 17 7.99 27.97 20.78
N HIS A 18 7.83 27.83 22.09
CA HIS A 18 6.82 26.97 22.67
C HIS A 18 5.54 27.13 21.85
N GLN A 19 5.17 26.08 21.11
CA GLN A 19 3.88 26.02 20.44
C GLN A 19 2.84 25.92 21.57
N VAL A 20 2.45 27.08 22.11
CA VAL A 20 1.28 27.17 22.98
C VAL A 20 0.17 26.52 22.18
N PRO A 21 -0.44 25.42 22.65
CA PRO A 21 -1.52 24.80 21.91
C PRO A 21 -2.60 25.87 21.77
N LEU A 22 -2.79 26.36 20.54
CA LEU A 22 -3.85 27.32 20.24
C LEU A 22 -5.13 26.75 20.82
N LYS A 23 -5.77 27.53 21.70
CA LYS A 23 -7.06 27.15 22.29
C LYS A 23 -7.97 26.76 21.13
N PRO A 24 -8.44 25.50 21.08
CA PRO A 24 -9.22 25.04 19.94
C PRO A 24 -10.46 25.90 19.82
N ASN A 25 -10.77 26.31 18.59
CA ASN A 25 -11.94 27.12 18.29
C ASN A 25 -13.19 26.52 18.97
N PRO A 26 -13.93 27.29 19.81
CA PRO A 26 -15.10 26.77 20.53
C PRO A 26 -16.20 26.26 19.58
N PHE A 27 -16.29 26.79 18.35
CA PHE A 27 -17.30 26.40 17.36
C PHE A 27 -17.03 25.04 16.69
N GLU A 28 -15.82 24.50 16.79
CA GLU A 28 -15.51 23.17 16.25
C GLU A 28 -16.19 22.05 17.02
N THR A 29 -16.57 22.36 18.26
CA THR A 29 -17.12 21.39 19.18
C THR A 29 -18.57 21.72 19.52
N ILE A 30 -19.47 20.79 19.18
CA ILE A 30 -20.83 20.82 19.68
C ILE A 30 -20.88 20.06 21.01
N TRP A 31 -21.46 20.70 22.02
CA TRP A 31 -21.76 20.12 23.32
C TRP A 31 -23.27 20.21 23.56
N SER A 32 -23.86 19.17 24.14
CA SER A 32 -25.26 19.17 24.58
C SER A 32 -25.30 19.34 26.10
N PRO A 33 -25.97 20.36 26.65
CA PRO A 33 -26.12 20.49 28.10
C PRO A 33 -26.84 19.28 28.68
N ARG A 34 -26.41 18.83 29.86
CA ARG A 34 -27.09 17.77 30.60
C ARG A 34 -28.22 18.37 31.44
N LYS A 35 -29.31 17.62 31.57
CA LYS A 35 -30.39 17.95 32.50
C LYS A 35 -30.01 17.69 33.97
N PHE A 36 -29.32 16.57 34.23
CA PHE A 36 -28.88 16.16 35.57
C PHE A 36 -27.40 15.84 35.56
N ASP A 37 -26.66 16.30 36.58
CA ASP A 37 -25.28 15.92 36.76
C ASP A 37 -25.20 14.59 37.53
N MET A 38 -24.47 13.63 36.96
CA MET A 38 -24.17 12.36 37.61
C MET A 38 -22.69 12.38 37.95
N LEU A 39 -22.40 12.63 39.23
CA LEU A 39 -21.04 12.71 39.74
C LEU A 39 -20.26 11.44 39.41
N GLY A 40 -18.99 11.59 39.04
CA GLY A 40 -18.06 10.48 38.83
C GLY A 40 -18.18 9.72 37.51
N LYS A 41 -19.10 10.06 36.58
CA LYS A 41 -19.26 9.35 35.31
C LYS A 41 -19.00 10.24 34.08
N LYS A 42 -17.88 10.01 33.38
CA LYS A 42 -17.62 10.55 32.03
C LYS A 42 -18.35 9.69 30.99
N ARG A 43 -19.26 10.29 30.21
CA ARG A 43 -19.97 9.57 29.15
C ARG A 43 -19.28 9.79 27.81
N LYS A 44 -19.11 8.69 27.06
CA LYS A 44 -18.62 8.73 25.67
C LYS A 44 -19.64 9.51 24.82
N GLY A 45 -19.21 10.54 24.11
CA GLY A 45 -20.01 11.22 23.07
C GLY A 45 -20.72 12.53 23.45
N GLU A 46 -20.52 13.07 24.65
CA GLU A 46 -21.05 14.40 25.06
C GLU A 46 -20.43 15.55 24.25
N LYS A 47 -19.17 15.40 23.89
CA LYS A 47 -18.39 16.37 23.12
C LYS A 47 -18.18 15.82 21.72
N ARG A 48 -18.83 16.41 20.70
CA ARG A 48 -18.67 16.00 19.29
C ARG A 48 -17.94 17.08 18.51
N ARG A 49 -16.82 16.72 17.86
CA ARG A 49 -16.10 17.61 16.96
C ARG A 49 -16.62 17.45 15.53
N VAL A 50 -17.66 18.21 15.18
CA VAL A 50 -18.39 18.04 13.92
C VAL A 50 -17.55 18.47 12.72
N GLY A 51 -16.74 19.52 12.84
CA GLY A 51 -15.85 19.99 11.77
C GLY A 51 -14.91 18.88 11.28
N LEU A 52 -14.15 18.26 12.20
CA LEU A 52 -13.28 17.13 11.86
C LEU A 52 -14.02 15.96 11.23
N SER A 53 -15.22 15.64 11.73
CA SER A 53 -16.01 14.54 11.18
C SER A 53 -16.43 14.82 9.74
N ARG A 54 -16.80 16.06 9.42
CA ARG A 54 -17.14 16.49 8.06
C ARG A 54 -15.91 16.44 7.15
N SER A 55 -14.77 16.97 7.60
CA SER A 55 -13.52 16.94 6.83
C SER A 55 -13.10 15.51 6.47
N ARG A 56 -13.12 14.60 7.46
CA ARG A 56 -12.83 13.17 7.23
C ARG A 56 -13.81 12.53 6.25
N ALA A 57 -15.09 12.89 6.29
CA ALA A 57 -16.08 12.37 5.35
C ALA A 57 -15.82 12.87 3.91
N ILE A 58 -15.40 14.13 3.76
CA ILE A 58 -15.00 14.70 2.46
C ILE A 58 -13.74 14.00 1.93
N GLU A 59 -12.72 13.82 2.76
CA GLU A 59 -11.50 13.08 2.40
C GLU A 59 -11.81 11.65 1.95
N LYS A 60 -12.71 10.95 2.66
CA LYS A 60 -13.17 9.62 2.24
C LYS A 60 -13.80 9.64 0.84
N ARG A 61 -14.70 10.59 0.55
CA ARG A 61 -15.32 10.72 -0.78
C ARG A 61 -14.32 11.05 -1.88
N LYS A 62 -13.31 11.88 -1.59
CA LYS A 62 -12.20 12.17 -2.52
C LYS A 62 -11.37 10.93 -2.83
N ASN A 63 -11.25 10.00 -1.87
CA ASN A 63 -10.47 8.78 -2.08
C ASN A 63 -11.26 7.67 -2.79
N THR A 64 -12.59 7.65 -2.67
CA THR A 64 -13.46 6.64 -3.30
C THR A 64 -14.14 7.17 -4.55
N LEU A 65 -15.18 8.00 -4.39
CA LEU A 65 -16.07 8.45 -5.48
C LEU A 65 -15.32 9.23 -6.55
N LEU A 66 -14.39 10.11 -6.15
CA LEU A 66 -13.60 10.87 -7.13
C LEU A 66 -12.71 9.94 -7.96
N LYS A 67 -12.09 8.95 -7.32
CA LYS A 67 -11.26 7.95 -8.02
C LYS A 67 -12.09 7.09 -8.96
N GLU A 68 -13.28 6.67 -8.53
CA GLU A 68 -14.23 5.91 -9.36
C GLU A 68 -14.67 6.73 -10.59
N TYR A 69 -14.97 8.02 -10.40
CA TYR A 69 -15.33 8.93 -11.50
C TYR A 69 -14.18 9.16 -12.49
N GLU A 70 -12.95 9.32 -12.00
CA GLU A 70 -11.78 9.42 -12.87
C GLU A 70 -11.51 8.13 -13.64
N GLN A 71 -11.88 6.98 -13.08
CA GLN A 71 -11.73 5.66 -13.70
C GLN A 71 -12.84 5.36 -14.70
N SER A 72 -14.08 5.84 -14.51
CA SER A 72 -15.19 5.58 -15.45
C SER A 72 -14.91 6.12 -16.85
N ASN A 73 -14.11 7.18 -16.96
CA ASN A 73 -13.73 7.78 -18.23
C ASN A 73 -12.54 7.06 -18.91
N LYS A 74 -11.99 6.00 -18.30
CA LYS A 74 -10.83 5.26 -18.81
C LYS A 74 -11.27 3.90 -19.35
N ALA A 75 -10.71 3.53 -20.50
CA ALA A 75 -11.01 2.24 -21.15
C ALA A 75 -10.26 1.05 -20.52
N SER A 76 -9.18 1.30 -19.75
CA SER A 76 -8.39 0.25 -19.11
C SER A 76 -8.11 0.55 -17.63
N VAL A 77 -8.10 -0.51 -16.82
CA VAL A 77 -7.77 -0.47 -15.39
C VAL A 77 -6.63 -1.44 -15.13
N PHE A 78 -5.57 -0.94 -14.50
CA PHE A 78 -4.47 -1.80 -14.04
C PHE A 78 -4.95 -2.63 -12.85
N VAL A 79 -4.95 -3.96 -13.00
CA VAL A 79 -5.28 -4.91 -11.94
C VAL A 79 -3.99 -5.53 -11.43
N ASP A 80 -3.72 -5.35 -10.14
CA ASP A 80 -2.54 -5.93 -9.51
C ASP A 80 -2.74 -7.41 -9.23
N LYS A 81 -2.04 -8.26 -9.98
CA LYS A 81 -2.13 -9.73 -9.89
C LYS A 81 -1.10 -10.33 -8.93
N ARG A 82 -0.43 -9.53 -8.09
CA ARG A 82 0.44 -10.07 -7.04
C ARG A 82 -0.40 -10.90 -6.06
N ILE A 83 0.15 -12.02 -5.59
CA ILE A 83 -0.58 -13.00 -4.77
C ILE A 83 -1.16 -12.31 -3.54
N GLY A 84 -2.49 -12.41 -3.38
CA GLY A 84 -3.18 -12.07 -2.14
C GLY A 84 -3.31 -10.58 -1.84
N GLU A 85 -2.95 -9.66 -2.75
CA GLU A 85 -3.13 -8.21 -2.51
C GLU A 85 -4.61 -7.82 -2.34
N HIS A 86 -5.52 -8.50 -3.04
CA HIS A 86 -6.97 -8.30 -2.97
C HIS A 86 -7.75 -9.41 -2.25
N ASN A 87 -7.07 -10.42 -1.70
CA ASN A 87 -7.75 -11.50 -0.97
C ASN A 87 -7.70 -11.22 0.53
N ASP A 88 -8.85 -10.93 1.12
CA ASP A 88 -9.01 -10.71 2.56
C ASP A 88 -8.98 -12.03 3.36
N GLU A 89 -9.09 -13.18 2.69
CA GLU A 89 -9.07 -14.51 3.33
C GLU A 89 -7.67 -14.99 3.72
N LEU A 90 -6.60 -14.40 3.15
CA LEU A 90 -5.23 -14.80 3.42
C LEU A 90 -4.60 -13.85 4.45
N ASN A 91 -3.96 -14.41 5.47
CA ASN A 91 -3.18 -13.63 6.44
C ASN A 91 -1.95 -12.98 5.78
N GLU A 92 -1.45 -11.85 6.29
CA GLU A 92 -0.30 -11.16 5.67
C GLU A 92 0.96 -12.04 5.56
N PHE A 93 1.14 -12.95 6.53
CA PHE A 93 2.25 -13.89 6.56
C PHE A 93 2.21 -14.88 5.39
N ASP A 94 1.05 -15.45 5.09
CA ASP A 94 0.87 -16.39 3.99
C ASP A 94 1.08 -15.70 2.63
N LYS A 95 0.70 -14.41 2.52
CA LYS A 95 0.99 -13.58 1.35
C LYS A 95 2.50 -13.42 1.12
N ALA A 96 3.27 -13.21 2.19
CA ALA A 96 4.72 -13.06 2.12
C ALA A 96 5.42 -14.36 1.70
N ILE A 97 5.03 -15.50 2.27
CA ILE A 97 5.59 -16.82 1.92
C ILE A 97 5.35 -17.12 0.44
N ARG A 98 4.13 -16.95 -0.06
CA ARG A 98 3.82 -17.26 -1.47
C ARG A 98 4.53 -16.32 -2.44
N ARG A 99 4.78 -15.06 -2.05
CA ARG A 99 5.61 -14.12 -2.83
C ARG A 99 7.04 -14.65 -2.95
N ALA A 100 7.67 -15.00 -1.82
CA ALA A 100 9.01 -15.56 -1.81
C ALA A 100 9.10 -16.86 -2.64
N GLN A 101 8.15 -17.79 -2.48
CA GLN A 101 8.11 -19.02 -3.26
C GLN A 101 8.05 -18.78 -4.77
N ARG A 102 7.29 -17.78 -5.23
CA ARG A 102 7.22 -17.44 -6.65
C ARG A 102 8.54 -16.83 -7.15
N GLU A 103 9.14 -15.93 -6.38
CA GLU A 103 10.44 -15.33 -6.69
C GLU A 103 11.53 -16.39 -6.82
N HIS A 104 11.53 -17.39 -5.94
CA HIS A 104 12.48 -18.50 -6.03
C HIS A 104 12.21 -19.46 -7.21
N ARG A 105 10.95 -19.63 -7.62
CA ARG A 105 10.57 -20.54 -8.71
C ARG A 105 10.94 -20.01 -10.11
N VAL A 106 10.90 -18.70 -10.33
CA VAL A 106 11.32 -18.12 -11.62
C VAL A 106 12.83 -18.27 -11.85
N SER A 107 13.63 -18.35 -10.78
CA SER A 107 15.08 -18.57 -10.87
C SER A 107 15.44 -20.03 -11.17
N SER A 108 14.58 -21.00 -10.82
CA SER A 108 14.89 -22.43 -10.94
C SER A 108 14.33 -23.11 -12.20
N PHE A 109 13.51 -22.43 -13.01
CA PHE A 109 12.85 -23.04 -14.18
C PHE A 109 13.68 -22.94 -15.48
N SER A 110 14.69 -22.08 -15.54
CA SER A 110 15.55 -21.90 -16.72
C SER A 110 16.74 -22.86 -16.82
N GLU A 111 16.98 -23.72 -15.82
CA GLU A 111 18.16 -24.60 -15.80
C GLU A 111 17.87 -26.10 -15.96
N PHE A 112 16.60 -26.52 -16.07
CA PHE A 112 16.25 -27.95 -16.08
C PHE A 112 16.05 -28.57 -17.47
N LEU A 113 16.23 -27.81 -18.55
CA LEU A 113 16.17 -28.31 -19.94
C LEU A 113 17.49 -28.12 -20.72
N PRO A 114 18.63 -28.61 -20.20
CA PRO A 114 19.67 -29.11 -21.10
C PRO A 114 20.08 -30.57 -20.84
N ILE A 115 19.75 -31.16 -19.68
CA ILE A 115 20.29 -32.47 -19.29
C ILE A 115 19.48 -33.62 -19.91
N VAL A 116 18.14 -33.54 -19.93
CA VAL A 116 17.29 -34.62 -20.48
C VAL A 116 17.24 -34.62 -22.01
N TRP A 117 17.36 -33.46 -22.66
CA TRP A 117 17.46 -33.35 -24.12
C TRP A 117 18.84 -33.77 -24.66
N GLY A 118 19.92 -33.53 -23.91
CA GLY A 118 21.27 -34.00 -24.27
C GLY A 118 21.41 -35.52 -24.22
N GLN A 119 20.80 -36.19 -23.24
CA GLN A 119 20.87 -37.64 -23.10
C GLN A 119 20.08 -38.39 -24.19
N LEU A 120 18.95 -37.82 -24.65
CA LEU A 120 18.09 -38.44 -25.67
C LEU A 120 18.70 -38.34 -27.08
N CYS A 121 19.45 -37.27 -27.38
CA CYS A 121 20.24 -37.18 -28.62
C CYS A 121 21.44 -38.15 -28.65
N PHE A 122 22.02 -38.48 -27.50
CA PHE A 122 23.20 -39.36 -27.44
C PHE A 122 22.85 -40.85 -27.59
N LEU A 123 21.60 -41.26 -27.28
CA LEU A 123 21.18 -42.67 -27.36
C LEU A 123 20.54 -43.09 -28.69
N PHE A 124 20.31 -42.18 -29.65
CA PHE A 124 19.63 -42.50 -30.91
C PHE A 124 20.45 -42.23 -32.20
N GLY A 125 21.71 -41.81 -32.08
CA GLY A 125 22.54 -41.38 -33.22
C GLY A 125 23.79 -42.22 -33.45
N SER A 126 23.68 -43.55 -33.48
CA SER A 126 24.78 -44.42 -33.90
C SER A 126 24.24 -45.52 -34.82
N GLN A 127 24.27 -45.23 -36.12
CA GLN A 127 24.44 -46.16 -37.24
C GLN A 127 24.18 -45.39 -38.54
N GLU A 128 25.24 -44.98 -39.22
CA GLU A 128 25.39 -45.30 -40.64
C GLU A 128 26.83 -44.96 -41.09
N ASN A 129 27.58 -46.04 -41.29
CA ASN A 129 28.91 -46.04 -41.87
C ASN A 129 28.81 -45.69 -43.36
N ILE A 130 29.56 -44.68 -43.81
CA ILE A 130 29.91 -44.51 -45.23
C ILE A 130 31.25 -45.20 -45.45
N GLY A 131 31.20 -46.37 -46.09
CA GLY A 131 32.36 -47.06 -46.64
C GLY A 131 32.30 -47.03 -48.17
N LYS A 132 33.41 -46.54 -48.75
CA LYS A 132 33.86 -46.62 -50.15
C LYS A 132 33.23 -45.67 -51.16
#